data_AF-A0A4C1XF20-F1
#
_entry.id   AF-A0A4C1XF20-F1
#
_cell.length_a   1.000
_cell.length_b   1.000
_cell.length_c   1.000
_cell.angle_alpha   90.00
_cell.angle_beta   90.00
_cell.angle_gamma   90.00
#
_symmetry.space_group_name_H-M   'P 1'
#
loop_
_entity.id
_entity.type
_entity.pdbx_description
1 polymer ?
#
loop_
_entity_poly.entity_id
_entity_poly.type
_entity_poly.pdbx_seq_one_letter_code
_entity_poly.pdbx_strand_id
1 'polypeptide(L)'
;MRIIIIQTNRSRLNEALRGAGHDIDGERFPEGYQEAPLAYDAVWAVALAFNKTMEKLAKDGLSLRNFTYTNKKIADDIYEAINSTSFLGVSGLVAFSSQGDRIALTQIEQLVDNHYVKLGYYDTQADNLTWLDRERWAGSGDRQKVSRSARGGRALKPRPVRPFVE
;
A
#
# COMPACT_ATOMS: atom_id res chain seq x y z
N MET A 1 -10.10 14.15 -11.13
CA MET A 1 -8.93 13.29 -10.88
C MET A 1 -9.20 12.50 -9.62
N ARG A 2 -8.91 11.20 -9.58
CA ARG A 2 -9.03 10.34 -8.40
C ARG A 2 -7.70 9.63 -8.16
N ILE A 3 -7.36 9.43 -6.90
CA ILE A 3 -6.21 8.65 -6.47
C ILE A 3 -6.72 7.45 -5.67
N ILE A 4 -6.19 6.26 -5.94
CA ILE A 4 -6.57 5.01 -5.26
C ILE A 4 -5.29 4.24 -4.95
N ILE A 5 -5.16 3.69 -3.76
CA ILE A 5 -4.11 2.70 -3.48
C ILE A 5 -4.45 1.43 -4.26
N ILE A 6 -3.51 0.87 -5.04
CA ILE A 6 -3.81 -0.32 -5.86
C ILE A 6 -4.37 -1.42 -4.95
N GLN A 7 -5.58 -1.87 -5.28
CA GLN A 7 -6.17 -3.09 -4.75
C GLN A 7 -6.12 -4.14 -5.85
N THR A 8 -5.03 -4.87 -5.89
CA THR A 8 -4.83 -5.91 -6.89
C THR A 8 -5.63 -7.13 -6.49
N ASN A 9 -6.68 -7.46 -7.25
CA ASN A 9 -7.53 -8.67 -7.20
C ASN A 9 -8.95 -8.53 -6.60
N ARG A 10 -9.72 -7.53 -7.08
CA ARG A 10 -11.18 -7.44 -6.81
C ARG A 10 -12.00 -8.59 -7.42
N SER A 11 -11.48 -9.26 -8.44
CA SER A 11 -12.16 -10.37 -9.13
C SER A 11 -12.52 -11.51 -8.19
N ARG A 12 -11.59 -11.94 -7.33
CA ARG A 12 -11.83 -13.03 -6.37
C ARG A 12 -12.86 -12.66 -5.31
N LEU A 13 -12.79 -11.44 -4.78
CA LEU A 13 -13.77 -10.94 -3.82
C LEU A 13 -15.17 -10.88 -4.46
N ASN A 14 -15.25 -10.39 -5.69
CA ASN A 14 -16.51 -10.31 -6.44
C ASN A 14 -17.14 -11.67 -6.67
N GLU A 15 -16.34 -12.67 -7.04
CA GLU A 15 -16.81 -14.03 -7.23
C GLU A 15 -17.39 -14.62 -5.94
N ALA A 16 -16.68 -14.45 -4.81
CA ALA A 16 -17.17 -14.91 -3.51
C ALA A 16 -18.47 -14.23 -3.09
N LEU A 17 -18.60 -12.92 -3.34
CA LEU A 17 -19.80 -12.16 -2.98
C LEU A 17 -20.99 -12.51 -3.88
N ARG A 18 -20.77 -12.79 -5.17
CA ARG A 18 -21.83 -13.36 -6.03
C ARG A 18 -22.34 -14.68 -5.48
N GLY A 19 -21.44 -15.57 -5.06
CA GLY A 19 -21.80 -16.85 -4.42
C GLY A 19 -22.60 -16.68 -3.12
N ALA A 20 -22.40 -15.57 -2.40
CA ALA A 20 -23.14 -15.22 -1.20
C ALA A 20 -24.47 -14.47 -1.47
N GLY A 21 -24.85 -14.26 -2.73
CA GLY A 21 -26.12 -13.63 -3.11
C GLY A 21 -26.08 -12.09 -3.19
N HIS A 22 -24.89 -11.48 -3.21
CA HIS A 22 -24.76 -10.04 -3.43
C HIS A 22 -24.85 -9.68 -4.92
N ASP A 23 -25.57 -8.59 -5.21
CA ASP A 23 -25.72 -8.04 -6.56
C ASP A 23 -24.52 -7.15 -6.93
N ILE A 24 -23.40 -7.81 -7.21
CA ILE A 24 -22.15 -7.15 -7.61
C ILE A 24 -22.26 -6.54 -9.01
N ASP A 25 -23.05 -7.16 -9.90
CA ASP A 25 -23.20 -6.73 -11.29
C ASP A 25 -24.11 -5.48 -11.41
N GLY A 26 -25.03 -5.29 -10.46
CA GLY A 26 -25.78 -4.05 -10.24
C GLY A 26 -25.07 -3.00 -9.38
N GLU A 27 -23.75 -3.12 -9.20
CA GLU A 27 -22.90 -2.24 -8.38
C GLU A 27 -23.34 -2.11 -6.90
N ARG A 28 -24.06 -3.10 -6.37
CA ARG A 28 -24.52 -3.11 -4.99
C ARG A 28 -23.54 -3.85 -4.10
N PHE A 29 -22.56 -3.10 -3.62
CA PHE A 29 -21.53 -3.63 -2.73
C PHE A 29 -21.96 -3.59 -1.25
N PRO A 30 -21.58 -4.59 -0.43
CA PRO A 30 -21.76 -4.51 1.01
C PRO A 30 -20.88 -3.41 1.63
N GLU A 31 -21.23 -2.98 2.83
CA GLU A 31 -20.41 -2.02 3.59
C GLU A 31 -18.98 -2.57 3.80
N GLY A 32 -17.98 -1.68 3.72
CA GLY A 32 -16.57 -2.05 3.87
C GLY A 32 -15.98 -2.84 2.71
N TYR A 33 -16.72 -3.04 1.61
CA TYR A 33 -16.24 -3.79 0.44
C TYR A 33 -14.92 -3.26 -0.12
N GLN A 34 -14.72 -1.93 -0.09
CA GLN A 34 -13.47 -1.34 -0.56
C GLN A 34 -12.32 -1.66 0.39
N GLU A 35 -12.53 -1.69 1.70
CA GLU A 35 -11.51 -1.86 2.72
C GLU A 35 -11.23 -3.33 3.07
N ALA A 36 -12.16 -4.23 2.76
CA ALA A 36 -12.11 -5.65 3.14
C ALA A 36 -10.79 -6.36 2.72
N PRO A 37 -10.27 -6.17 1.48
CA PRO A 37 -8.98 -6.75 1.11
C PRO A 37 -7.81 -6.27 1.96
N LEU A 38 -7.81 -5.00 2.39
CA LEU A 38 -6.75 -4.43 3.22
C LEU A 38 -6.79 -5.04 4.63
N ALA A 39 -7.98 -5.16 5.21
CA ALA A 39 -8.17 -5.77 6.52
C ALA A 39 -7.80 -7.26 6.53
N TYR A 40 -8.19 -7.99 5.48
CA TYR A 40 -7.84 -9.40 5.31
C TYR A 40 -6.32 -9.60 5.27
N ASP A 41 -5.63 -8.80 4.46
CA ASP A 41 -4.18 -8.88 4.32
C ASP A 41 -3.46 -8.42 5.61
N ALA A 42 -4.02 -7.48 6.37
CA ALA A 42 -3.46 -7.06 7.66
C ALA A 42 -3.45 -8.22 8.68
N VAL A 43 -4.54 -8.99 8.78
CA VAL A 43 -4.61 -10.17 9.67
C VAL A 43 -3.60 -11.23 9.23
N TRP A 44 -3.45 -11.48 7.93
CA TRP A 44 -2.44 -12.39 7.41
C TRP A 44 -1.01 -11.94 7.69
N ALA A 45 -0.74 -10.64 7.57
CA ALA A 45 0.57 -10.08 7.91
C ALA A 45 0.92 -10.34 9.38
N VAL A 46 -0.04 -10.13 10.30
CA VAL A 46 0.14 -10.42 11.72
C VAL A 46 0.38 -11.92 11.95
N ALA A 47 -0.40 -12.79 11.32
CA ALA A 47 -0.23 -14.24 11.46
C ALA A 47 1.15 -14.73 10.98
N LEU A 48 1.61 -14.24 9.83
CA LEU A 48 2.93 -14.56 9.28
C LEU A 48 4.06 -14.00 10.15
N ALA A 49 3.92 -12.77 10.65
CA ALA A 49 4.90 -12.18 11.55
C ALA A 49 5.00 -12.98 12.85
N PHE A 50 3.87 -13.33 13.48
CA PHE A 50 3.86 -14.17 14.68
C PHE A 50 4.51 -15.53 14.45
N ASN A 51 4.28 -16.15 13.29
CA ASN A 51 4.95 -17.41 12.95
C ASN A 51 6.48 -17.28 12.98
N LYS A 52 7.02 -16.22 12.35
CA LYS A 52 8.45 -15.92 12.39
C LYS A 52 8.95 -15.58 13.80
N THR A 53 8.17 -14.81 14.57
CA THR A 53 8.53 -14.46 15.95
C THR A 53 8.61 -15.72 16.82
N MET A 54 7.70 -16.68 16.66
CA MET A 54 7.74 -17.94 17.41
C MET A 54 9.04 -18.72 17.16
N GLU A 55 9.49 -18.80 15.91
CA GLU A 55 10.77 -19.45 15.57
C GLU A 55 11.97 -18.74 16.21
N LYS A 56 11.94 -17.40 16.29
CA LYS A 56 12.99 -16.62 16.95
C LYS A 56 12.99 -16.83 18.46
N LEU A 57 11.83 -16.72 19.10
CA LEU A 57 11.68 -16.85 20.56
C LEU A 57 12.01 -18.26 21.06
N ALA A 58 11.72 -19.29 20.27
CA ALA A 58 12.05 -20.67 20.63
C ALA A 58 13.55 -20.88 20.89
N LYS A 59 14.43 -20.12 20.21
CA LYS A 59 15.89 -20.17 20.41
C LYS A 59 16.30 -19.65 21.79
N ASP A 60 15.50 -18.76 22.36
CA ASP A 60 15.72 -18.17 23.69
C ASP A 60 14.91 -18.89 24.78
N GLY A 61 14.25 -20.01 24.46
CA GLY A 61 13.33 -20.69 25.39
C GLY A 61 12.08 -19.88 25.74
N LEU A 62 11.74 -18.89 24.91
CA LEU A 62 10.59 -18.00 25.09
C LEU A 62 9.44 -18.37 24.14
N SER A 63 8.26 -17.86 24.43
CA SER A 63 7.08 -17.94 23.57
C SER A 63 6.34 -16.61 23.54
N LEU A 64 5.42 -16.45 22.58
CA LEU A 64 4.55 -15.26 22.52
C LEU A 64 3.72 -15.06 23.80
N ARG A 65 3.45 -16.13 24.57
CA ARG A 65 2.74 -16.06 25.86
C ARG A 65 3.52 -15.36 26.96
N ASN A 66 4.85 -15.23 26.80
CA ASN A 66 5.70 -14.53 27.75
C ASN A 66 5.69 -13.01 27.54
N PHE A 67 4.89 -12.50 26.61
CA PHE A 67 4.73 -11.07 26.36
C PHE A 67 4.12 -10.35 27.55
N THR A 68 4.69 -9.21 27.91
CA THR A 68 4.13 -8.24 28.85
C THR A 68 4.29 -6.83 28.28
N TYR A 69 3.43 -5.90 28.67
CA TYR A 69 3.50 -4.51 28.19
C TYR A 69 4.78 -3.76 28.59
N THR A 70 5.56 -4.30 29.52
CA THR A 70 6.83 -3.74 30.00
C THR A 70 8.05 -4.36 29.33
N ASN A 71 7.90 -5.51 28.67
CA ASN A 71 9.01 -6.23 28.05
C ASN A 71 9.14 -5.85 26.58
N LYS A 72 10.11 -4.97 26.29
CA LYS A 72 10.38 -4.51 24.94
C LYS A 72 10.97 -5.61 24.02
N LYS A 73 11.65 -6.63 24.55
CA LYS A 73 12.32 -7.65 23.71
C LYS A 73 11.35 -8.35 22.77
N ILE A 74 10.23 -8.87 23.29
CA ILE A 74 9.26 -9.59 22.46
C ILE A 74 8.57 -8.62 21.49
N ALA A 75 8.33 -7.37 21.89
CA ALA A 75 7.80 -6.34 20.99
C ALA A 75 8.77 -6.05 19.83
N ASP A 76 10.06 -5.93 20.10
CA ASP A 76 11.10 -5.73 19.09
C ASP A 76 11.20 -6.94 18.14
N ASP A 77 11.11 -8.16 18.69
CA ASP A 77 11.09 -9.40 17.89
C ASP A 77 9.85 -9.49 16.98
N ILE A 78 8.69 -9.00 17.43
CA ILE A 78 7.47 -8.88 16.59
C ILE A 78 7.68 -7.79 15.52
N TYR A 79 8.24 -6.64 15.89
CA TYR A 79 8.46 -5.52 14.99
C TYR A 79 9.39 -5.92 13.82
N GLU A 80 10.50 -6.59 14.13
CA GLU A 80 11.41 -7.14 13.12
C GLU A 80 10.72 -8.18 12.22
N ALA A 81 9.88 -9.03 12.80
CA ALA A 81 9.13 -10.02 12.03
C ALA A 81 8.12 -9.38 11.07
N ILE A 82 7.43 -8.31 11.48
CA ILE A 82 6.54 -7.52 10.62
C ILE A 82 7.34 -6.85 9.50
N ASN A 83 8.44 -6.16 9.83
CA ASN A 83 9.28 -5.45 8.87
C ASN A 83 9.87 -6.39 7.80
N SER A 84 10.12 -7.66 8.15
CA SER A 84 10.59 -8.68 7.19
C SER A 84 9.48 -9.42 6.45
N THR A 85 8.20 -9.16 6.75
CA THR A 85 7.07 -9.86 6.15
C THR A 85 6.72 -9.25 4.80
N SER A 86 6.76 -10.10 3.77
CA SER A 86 6.35 -9.77 2.41
C SER A 86 5.63 -10.96 1.79
N PHE A 87 4.45 -10.73 1.22
CA PHE A 87 3.67 -11.76 0.54
C PHE A 87 2.69 -11.15 -0.47
N LEU A 88 2.18 -11.99 -1.37
CA LEU A 88 1.12 -11.61 -2.30
C LEU A 88 -0.25 -11.85 -1.66
N GLY A 89 -0.91 -10.79 -1.20
CA GLY A 89 -2.23 -10.80 -0.60
C GLY A 89 -3.36 -10.52 -1.61
N VAL A 90 -4.58 -10.40 -1.09
CA VAL A 90 -5.80 -10.12 -1.87
C VAL A 90 -5.85 -8.67 -2.37
N SER A 91 -5.09 -7.78 -1.75
CA SER A 91 -4.93 -6.39 -2.21
C SER A 91 -3.66 -6.19 -3.04
N GLY A 92 -2.87 -7.23 -3.29
CA GLY A 92 -1.62 -7.19 -4.04
C GLY A 92 -0.40 -7.47 -3.15
N LEU A 93 0.77 -6.97 -3.54
CA LEU A 93 1.96 -7.11 -2.71
C LEU A 93 1.74 -6.41 -1.36
N VAL A 94 2.00 -7.13 -0.28
CA VAL A 94 1.96 -6.63 1.09
C VAL A 94 3.37 -6.65 1.61
N ALA A 95 3.91 -5.47 1.89
CA ALA A 95 5.21 -5.27 2.53
C ALA A 95 5.15 -3.95 3.32
N PHE A 96 6.06 -3.79 4.28
CA PHE A 96 6.08 -2.63 5.17
C PHE A 96 7.42 -1.92 5.12
N SER A 97 7.39 -0.60 5.26
CA SER A 97 8.59 0.21 5.45
C SER A 97 9.10 0.06 6.89
N SER A 98 10.33 0.49 7.14
CA SER A 98 10.89 0.53 8.50
C SER A 98 10.17 1.50 9.44
N GLN A 99 9.24 2.31 8.95
CA GLN A 99 8.37 3.19 9.74
C GLN A 99 6.97 2.58 9.99
N GLY A 100 6.68 1.42 9.40
CA GLY A 100 5.39 0.73 9.52
C GLY A 100 4.38 1.06 8.41
N ASP A 101 4.73 1.93 7.45
CA ASP A 101 3.86 2.22 6.32
C ASP A 101 3.78 1.03 5.37
N ARG A 102 2.60 0.76 4.85
CA ARG A 102 2.46 -0.24 3.79
C ARG A 102 3.09 0.28 2.50
N ILE A 103 3.98 -0.53 1.91
CA ILE A 103 4.55 -0.29 0.59
C ILE A 103 3.50 -0.70 -0.45
N ALA A 104 2.91 0.27 -1.13
CA ALA A 104 1.93 0.05 -2.17
C ALA A 104 2.05 1.12 -3.27
N LEU A 105 1.72 0.72 -4.50
CA LEU A 105 1.61 1.64 -5.61
C LEU A 105 0.32 2.46 -5.49
N THR A 106 0.42 3.75 -5.79
CA THR A 106 -0.70 4.68 -5.85
C THR A 106 -1.17 4.81 -7.29
N GLN A 107 -2.41 4.42 -7.59
CA GLN A 107 -3.03 4.54 -8.91
C GLN A 107 -3.67 5.92 -9.09
N ILE A 108 -3.45 6.52 -10.25
CA ILE A 108 -4.00 7.82 -10.64
C ILE A 108 -5.01 7.62 -11.77
N GLU A 109 -6.19 8.19 -11.63
CA GLU A 109 -7.29 8.07 -12.60
C GLU A 109 -7.94 9.42 -12.91
N GLN A 110 -8.53 9.52 -14.10
CA GLN A 110 -9.33 10.65 -14.53
C GLN A 110 -10.70 10.19 -15.01
N LEU A 111 -11.74 10.91 -14.59
CA LEU A 111 -13.08 10.74 -15.14
C LEU A 111 -13.11 11.36 -16.55
N VAL A 112 -13.30 10.52 -17.56
CA VAL A 112 -13.38 10.89 -18.98
C VAL A 112 -14.59 10.18 -19.57
N ASP A 113 -15.47 10.92 -20.24
CA ASP A 113 -16.69 10.36 -20.87
C ASP A 113 -17.49 9.47 -19.90
N ASN A 114 -17.65 9.92 -18.66
CA ASN A 114 -18.35 9.22 -17.57
C ASN A 114 -17.71 7.89 -17.10
N HIS A 115 -16.46 7.61 -17.50
CA HIS A 115 -15.70 6.44 -17.08
C HIS A 115 -14.37 6.83 -16.44
N TYR A 116 -13.93 6.10 -15.41
CA TYR A 116 -12.60 6.30 -14.84
C TYR A 116 -11.54 5.66 -15.71
N VAL A 117 -10.65 6.48 -16.27
CA VAL A 117 -9.51 6.08 -17.08
C VAL A 117 -8.25 6.17 -16.24
N LYS A 118 -7.51 5.06 -16.16
CA LYS A 118 -6.21 5.02 -15.50
C LYS A 118 -5.17 5.84 -16.26
N LEU A 119 -4.51 6.75 -15.55
CA LEU A 119 -3.48 7.63 -16.07
C LEU A 119 -2.06 7.21 -15.69
N GLY A 120 -1.89 6.48 -14.58
CA GLY A 120 -0.55 6.11 -14.13
C GLY A 120 -0.51 5.51 -12.75
N TYR A 121 0.71 5.29 -12.28
CA TYR A 121 1.05 4.77 -10.97
C TYR A 121 2.19 5.55 -10.36
N TYR A 122 2.14 5.78 -9.05
CA TYR A 122 3.22 6.36 -8.28
C TYR A 122 3.70 5.37 -7.24
N ASP A 123 4.98 5.05 -7.29
CA ASP A 123 5.69 4.28 -6.26
C ASP A 123 6.31 5.25 -5.26
N THR A 124 5.77 5.27 -4.04
CA THR A 124 6.24 6.15 -2.96
C THR A 124 7.63 5.78 -2.44
N GLN A 125 8.04 4.51 -2.55
CA GLN A 125 9.33 4.05 -2.08
C GLN A 125 10.44 4.38 -3.10
N ALA A 126 10.16 4.16 -4.38
CA ALA A 126 11.11 4.44 -5.45
C ALA A 126 11.11 5.91 -5.91
N ASP A 127 10.19 6.73 -5.39
CA ASP A 127 9.87 8.08 -5.88
C ASP A 127 9.72 8.10 -7.42
N ASN A 128 8.93 7.15 -7.92
CA ASN A 128 8.84 6.88 -9.35
C ASN A 128 7.39 7.01 -9.86
N LEU A 129 7.17 7.92 -10.80
CA LEU A 129 5.89 8.12 -11.47
C LEU A 129 5.91 7.44 -12.84
N THR A 130 5.08 6.42 -13.01
CA THR A 130 4.76 5.85 -14.32
C THR A 130 3.52 6.54 -14.86
N TRP A 131 3.66 7.31 -15.94
CA TRP A 131 2.56 8.02 -16.61
C TRP A 131 2.22 7.34 -17.95
N LEU A 132 0.92 7.19 -18.24
CA LEU A 132 0.41 6.48 -19.41
C LEU A 132 -0.03 7.42 -20.56
N ASP A 133 0.08 8.74 -20.37
CA ASP A 133 -0.21 9.76 -21.39
C ASP A 133 -1.66 9.79 -21.92
N ARG A 134 -2.64 9.31 -21.12
CA ARG A 134 -4.05 9.19 -21.51
C ARG A 134 -4.96 10.32 -21.04
N GLU A 135 -4.40 11.36 -20.44
CA GLU A 135 -5.17 12.46 -19.87
C GLU A 135 -5.89 13.30 -20.92
N ARG A 136 -7.10 13.78 -20.59
CA ARG A 136 -7.88 14.70 -21.43
C ARG A 136 -8.28 15.92 -20.63
N TRP A 137 -7.81 17.10 -21.03
CA TRP A 137 -8.14 18.37 -20.37
C TRP A 137 -9.10 19.19 -21.24
N ALA A 138 -10.09 19.84 -20.63
CA ALA A 138 -10.94 20.77 -21.36
C ALA A 138 -10.08 21.91 -21.95
N GLY A 139 -10.19 22.13 -23.27
CA GLY A 139 -9.40 23.16 -23.97
C GLY A 139 -8.03 22.70 -24.51
N SER A 140 -7.76 21.38 -24.55
CA SER A 140 -6.51 20.82 -25.11
C SER A 140 -6.54 20.60 -26.64
N GLY A 141 -7.35 21.36 -27.37
CA GLY A 141 -7.10 21.56 -28.79
C GLY A 141 -5.79 22.34 -28.97
N ASP A 142 -4.78 21.70 -29.56
CA ASP A 142 -3.51 22.30 -29.98
C ASP A 142 -2.64 22.98 -28.91
N ARG A 143 -2.37 22.30 -27.80
CA ARG A 143 -1.07 22.46 -27.14
C ARG A 143 -0.32 21.16 -27.17
N GLN A 144 0.72 21.11 -28.01
CA GLN A 144 1.76 20.08 -27.95
C GLN A 144 2.05 19.75 -26.48
N LYS A 145 1.95 18.46 -26.14
CA LYS A 145 2.49 17.93 -24.89
C LYS A 145 3.95 18.37 -24.84
N VAL A 146 4.26 19.41 -24.07
CA VAL A 146 5.65 19.79 -23.84
C VAL A 146 6.21 18.69 -22.95
N SER A 147 6.84 17.70 -23.57
CA SER A 147 7.66 16.70 -22.90
C SER A 147 8.85 17.43 -22.26
N ARG A 148 8.63 18.01 -21.07
CA ARG A 148 9.73 18.35 -20.18
C ARG A 148 10.26 17.03 -19.64
N SER A 149 11.24 16.48 -20.35
CA SER A 149 12.22 15.58 -19.76
C SER A 149 12.70 16.25 -18.47
N ALA A 150 12.31 15.69 -17.32
CA ALA A 150 12.85 16.07 -16.03
C ALA A 150 14.30 15.57 -15.95
N ARG A 151 15.19 16.19 -16.75
CA ARG A 151 16.63 16.10 -16.54
C ARG A 151 16.96 17.00 -15.35
N GLY A 152 17.33 16.36 -14.25
CA GLY A 152 18.08 16.98 -13.15
C GLY A 152 17.22 17.75 -12.14
N GLY A 153 16.50 17.03 -11.30
CA GLY A 153 16.17 17.55 -9.97
C GLY A 153 17.48 17.78 -9.21
N ARG A 154 17.86 19.04 -8.99
CA ARG A 154 18.92 19.41 -8.05
C ARG A 154 18.58 18.75 -6.71
N ALA A 155 19.49 17.94 -6.18
CA ALA A 155 19.43 17.48 -4.81
C ALA A 155 19.21 18.69 -3.90
N LEU A 156 18.06 18.72 -3.22
CA LEU A 156 17.85 19.66 -2.12
C LEU A 156 18.90 19.31 -1.07
N LYS A 157 19.91 20.18 -0.92
CA LYS A 157 20.88 20.02 0.18
C LYS A 157 20.10 19.98 1.50
N PRO A 158 20.39 19.03 2.40
CA PRO A 158 19.76 19.01 3.70
C PRO A 158 20.04 20.34 4.41
N ARG A 159 18.98 20.97 4.93
CA ARG A 159 19.13 22.17 5.76
C ARG A 159 19.91 21.77 7.02
N PRO A 160 20.92 22.53 7.45
CA PRO A 160 21.59 22.26 8.71
C PRO A 160 20.59 22.36 9.86
N VAL A 161 20.49 21.30 10.65
CA VAL A 161 19.74 21.27 11.90
C VAL A 161 20.44 22.25 12.85
N ARG A 162 19.73 23.28 13.32
CA ARG A 162 20.28 24.15 14.36
C ARG A 162 20.39 23.34 15.64
N PRO A 163 21.54 23.35 16.34
CA PRO A 163 21.64 22.69 17.63
C PRO A 163 20.67 23.36 18.61
N PHE A 164 19.95 22.51 19.33
CA PHE A 164 19.17 22.89 20.50
C PHE A 164 20.16 23.37 21.56
N VAL A 165 20.02 24.62 21.99
CA VAL A 165 20.77 25.15 23.14
C VAL A 165 20.04 24.66 24.39
N GLU A 166 20.81 24.16 25.36
CA GLU A 166 20.38 23.50 26.61
C GLU A 166 19.18 24.13 27.32
#